data_AF-A0A5D4RX41-F1
#
_entry.id   AF-A0A5D4RX41-F1
#
_cell.length_a   1.000
_cell.length_b   1.000
_cell.length_c   1.000
_cell.angle_alpha   90.00
_cell.angle_beta   90.00
_cell.angle_gamma   90.00
#
_symmetry.space_group_name_H-M   'P 1'
#
loop_
_entity.id
_entity.type
_entity.pdbx_description
1 polymer ?
#
loop_
_entity_poly.entity_id
_entity_poly.type
_entity_poly.pdbx_seq_one_letter_code
_entity_poly.pdbx_strand_id
1 'polypeptide(L)'
;MRFDFKTLTVGHSYSRDSLAEKWGYKGRQAISRGIVTPASDNKIILFVTKNKQKADTQYNDFFIEEGLLHMEGETSHFNDKRLQNAEVNNESIYLFYRNMHHTPFQYYGEVCLVECALYDNKPSTFILRLI
;
A
#
# COMPACT_ATOMS: atom_id res chain seq x y z
N MET A 1 4.36 12.08 -14.26
CA MET A 1 4.17 12.60 -12.88
C MET A 1 5.11 11.82 -12.00
N ARG A 2 6.05 12.47 -11.31
CA ARG A 2 7.11 11.77 -10.56
C ARG A 2 6.78 11.85 -9.09
N PHE A 3 6.51 10.71 -8.46
CA PHE A 3 6.28 10.67 -7.02
C PHE A 3 7.61 10.88 -6.29
N ASP A 4 7.72 11.99 -5.56
CA ASP A 4 8.90 12.29 -4.77
C ASP A 4 8.70 11.93 -3.29
N PHE A 5 9.11 10.70 -2.97
CA PHE A 5 9.10 10.18 -1.60
C PHE A 5 10.20 10.79 -0.71
N LYS A 6 11.17 11.53 -1.27
CA LYS A 6 12.22 12.21 -0.47
C LYS A 6 11.66 13.34 0.39
N THR A 7 10.47 13.83 0.05
CA THR A 7 9.75 14.85 0.82
C THR A 7 8.95 14.28 2.00
N LEU A 8 8.90 12.95 2.11
CA LEU A 8 8.19 12.25 3.17
C LEU A 8 9.17 11.72 4.21
N THR A 9 8.76 11.76 5.46
CA THR A 9 9.54 11.32 6.61
C THR A 9 8.93 10.04 7.16
N VAL A 10 9.74 8.99 7.29
CA VAL A 10 9.30 7.73 7.92
C VAL A 10 8.80 8.02 9.34
N GLY A 11 7.71 7.35 9.72
CA GLY A 11 7.04 7.53 11.00
C GLY A 11 6.08 8.72 11.05
N HIS A 12 6.10 9.63 10.07
CA HIS A 12 5.15 10.75 10.03
C HIS A 12 3.80 10.35 9.46
N SER A 13 2.77 11.06 9.90
CA SER A 13 1.38 10.88 9.46
C SER A 13 1.02 11.80 8.31
N TYR A 14 0.36 11.24 7.29
CA TYR A 14 -0.08 11.93 6.09
C TYR A 14 -1.55 11.57 5.78
N SER A 15 -2.33 12.54 5.32
CA SER A 15 -3.65 12.30 4.76
C SER A 15 -3.54 12.06 3.25
N ARG A 16 -4.52 11.39 2.64
CA ARG A 16 -4.55 11.28 1.18
C ARG A 16 -4.67 12.65 0.51
N ASP A 17 -5.32 13.61 1.15
CA ASP A 17 -5.43 14.97 0.61
C ASP A 17 -4.06 15.66 0.58
N SER A 18 -3.26 15.57 1.65
CA SER A 18 -1.92 16.16 1.67
C SER A 18 -0.94 15.44 0.74
N LEU A 19 -1.06 14.12 0.59
CA LEU A 19 -0.27 13.36 -0.39
C LEU A 19 -0.65 13.72 -1.83
N ALA A 20 -1.95 13.84 -2.12
CA ALA A 20 -2.43 14.24 -3.44
C ALA A 20 -1.88 15.61 -3.84
N GLU A 21 -1.93 16.59 -2.94
CA GLU A 21 -1.36 17.93 -3.16
C GLU A 21 0.15 17.86 -3.41
N LYS A 22 0.91 17.19 -2.54
CA LYS A 22 2.37 17.03 -2.68
C LYS A 22 2.78 16.35 -3.98
N TRP A 23 1.98 15.40 -4.46
CA TRP A 23 2.26 14.68 -5.70
C TRP A 23 1.70 15.38 -6.94
N GLY A 24 0.95 16.48 -6.79
CA GLY A 24 0.38 17.27 -7.88
C GLY A 24 -0.95 16.74 -8.44
N TYR A 25 -1.65 15.88 -7.70
CA TYR A 25 -2.95 15.37 -8.10
C TYR A 25 -4.05 16.41 -7.88
N LYS A 26 -5.08 16.38 -8.74
CA LYS A 26 -6.28 17.22 -8.58
C LYS A 26 -7.07 16.92 -7.30
N GLY A 27 -6.85 15.75 -6.68
CA GLY A 27 -7.43 15.39 -5.39
C GLY A 27 -7.21 13.93 -5.02
N ARG A 28 -7.58 13.57 -3.79
CA ARG A 28 -7.41 12.22 -3.20
C ARG A 28 -8.02 11.07 -4.00
N GLN A 29 -8.97 11.34 -4.90
CA GLN A 29 -9.64 10.31 -5.70
C GLN A 29 -8.66 9.55 -6.60
N ALA A 30 -7.54 10.18 -6.97
CA ALA A 30 -6.48 9.54 -7.74
C ALA A 30 -5.72 8.45 -6.96
N ILE A 31 -5.79 8.48 -5.63
CA ILE A 31 -5.07 7.57 -4.72
C ILE A 31 -6.01 6.93 -3.68
N SER A 32 -7.28 6.76 -4.05
CA SER A 32 -8.34 6.25 -3.17
C SER A 32 -8.26 4.74 -2.94
N ARG A 33 -7.65 4.00 -3.86
CA ARG A 33 -7.47 2.54 -3.81
C ARG A 33 -6.51 2.11 -2.71
N GLY A 34 -6.58 0.83 -2.35
CA GLY A 34 -5.65 0.20 -1.41
C GLY A 34 -4.27 0.01 -2.04
N ILE A 35 -4.23 -0.42 -3.31
CA ILE A 35 -3.00 -0.51 -4.09
C ILE A 35 -3.07 0.51 -5.23
N VAL A 36 -2.09 1.41 -5.26
CA VAL A 36 -1.97 2.45 -6.29
C VAL A 36 -0.69 2.20 -7.08
N THR A 37 -0.85 2.03 -8.39
CA THR A 37 0.25 1.77 -9.31
C THR A 37 0.23 2.84 -10.40
N PRO A 38 0.98 3.94 -10.24
CA PRO A 38 0.93 5.04 -11.18
C PRO A 38 1.37 4.63 -12.58
N ALA A 39 0.74 5.24 -13.59
CA ALA A 39 1.09 5.00 -14.98
C ALA A 39 2.51 5.48 -15.27
N SER A 40 3.30 4.62 -15.91
CA SER A 40 4.68 4.91 -16.32
C SER A 40 5.61 5.27 -15.14
N ASP A 41 5.35 4.73 -13.95
CA ASP A 41 6.26 4.79 -12.81
C ASP A 41 6.53 3.36 -12.28
N ASN A 42 7.74 3.13 -11.79
CA ASN A 42 8.19 1.84 -11.24
C ASN A 42 7.89 1.76 -9.74
N LYS A 43 6.72 2.25 -9.32
CA LYS A 43 6.35 2.34 -7.91
C LYS A 43 5.02 1.69 -7.68
N ILE A 44 4.94 0.99 -6.56
CA ILE A 44 3.71 0.45 -6.01
C ILE A 44 3.50 1.12 -4.66
N ILE A 45 2.32 1.72 -4.46
CA ILE A 45 2.00 2.44 -3.24
C ILE A 45 0.86 1.71 -2.55
N LEU A 46 1.11 1.29 -1.31
CA LEU A 46 0.18 0.54 -0.50
C LEU A 46 -0.44 1.45 0.57
N PHE A 47 -1.77 1.56 0.56
CA PHE A 47 -2.56 2.22 1.59
C PHE A 47 -3.35 1.17 2.37
N VAL A 48 -2.76 0.72 3.47
CA VAL A 48 -3.27 -0.38 4.29
C VAL A 48 -4.02 0.16 5.50
N THR A 49 -5.24 -0.33 5.72
CA THR A 49 -6.09 0.04 6.86
C THR A 49 -6.52 -1.23 7.58
N LYS A 50 -6.01 -1.45 8.79
CA LYS A 50 -6.33 -2.65 9.57
C LYS A 50 -7.81 -2.75 9.92
N ASN A 51 -8.38 -1.70 10.51
CA ASN A 51 -9.80 -1.64 10.85
C ASN A 51 -10.54 -0.70 9.90
N LYS A 52 -11.18 -1.25 8.87
CA LYS A 52 -11.95 -0.48 7.89
C LYS A 52 -13.34 -0.13 8.42
N GLN A 53 -14.13 0.63 7.65
CA GLN A 53 -15.54 0.81 7.98
C GLN A 53 -16.25 -0.54 7.94
N LYS A 54 -17.26 -0.76 8.79
CA LYS A 54 -18.01 -2.03 8.82
C LYS A 54 -18.63 -2.42 7.48
N ALA A 55 -18.96 -1.45 6.64
CA ALA A 55 -19.54 -1.67 5.32
C ALA A 55 -18.51 -2.04 4.24
N ASP A 56 -17.21 -1.84 4.49
CA ASP A 56 -16.15 -2.17 3.55
C ASP A 56 -15.73 -3.65 3.67
N THR A 57 -15.18 -4.22 2.59
CA THR A 57 -14.51 -5.52 2.64
C THR A 57 -13.36 -5.49 3.65
N GLN A 58 -13.48 -6.28 4.70
CA GLN A 58 -12.43 -6.47 5.69
C GLN A 58 -11.37 -7.41 5.11
N TYR A 59 -10.16 -6.89 4.99
CA TYR A 59 -8.97 -7.69 4.67
C TYR A 59 -8.20 -7.91 5.96
N ASN A 60 -7.53 -9.05 6.06
CA ASN A 60 -6.75 -9.41 7.23
C ASN A 60 -5.37 -8.72 7.18
N ASP A 61 -5.34 -7.42 7.46
CA ASP A 61 -4.12 -6.61 7.39
C ASP A 61 -3.56 -6.31 8.79
N PHE A 62 -2.37 -6.82 9.12
CA PHE A 62 -1.76 -6.62 10.45
C PHE A 62 -0.25 -6.89 10.45
N PHE A 63 0.48 -6.24 11.37
CA PHE A 63 1.86 -6.59 11.66
C PHE A 63 1.92 -7.87 12.50
N ILE A 64 2.71 -8.86 12.08
CA ILE A 64 2.90 -10.16 12.75
C ILE A 64 3.99 -10.05 13.84
N GLU A 65 5.13 -9.49 13.48
CA GLU A 65 6.33 -9.25 14.31
C GLU A 65 6.87 -7.83 14.03
N GLU A 66 7.93 -7.39 14.71
CA GLU A 66 8.54 -6.08 14.43
C GLU A 66 9.02 -6.01 12.98
N GLY A 67 8.29 -5.25 12.17
CA GLY A 67 8.65 -4.97 10.78
C GLY A 67 8.10 -5.93 9.73
N LEU A 68 7.28 -6.93 10.08
CA LEU A 68 6.60 -7.81 9.11
C LEU A 68 5.10 -7.50 9.04
N LEU A 69 4.64 -7.05 7.88
CA LEU A 69 3.23 -6.79 7.58
C LEU A 69 2.63 -7.97 6.82
N HIS A 70 1.61 -8.60 7.39
CA HIS A 70 0.65 -9.42 6.65
C HIS A 70 -0.39 -8.50 6.00
N MET A 71 -0.60 -8.68 4.69
CA MET A 71 -1.71 -8.03 3.98
C MET A 71 -2.40 -9.00 3.04
N GLU A 72 -3.68 -8.76 2.80
CA GLU A 72 -4.42 -9.44 1.73
C GLU A 72 -4.54 -8.54 0.49
N GLY A 73 -4.55 -9.19 -0.68
CA GLY A 73 -4.82 -8.57 -1.98
C GLY A 73 -6.27 -8.13 -2.12
N GLU A 74 -6.55 -7.41 -3.20
CA GLU A 74 -7.93 -7.08 -3.55
C GLU A 74 -8.67 -8.33 -4.05
N THR A 75 -9.96 -8.49 -3.75
CA THR A 75 -10.78 -9.62 -4.27
C THR A 75 -10.83 -9.71 -5.79
N SER A 76 -10.50 -8.64 -6.49
CA SER A 76 -10.41 -8.58 -7.95
C SER A 76 -9.11 -9.16 -8.51
N HIS A 77 -8.11 -9.40 -7.66
CA HIS A 77 -6.76 -9.84 -8.04
C HIS A 77 -6.00 -8.92 -9.01
N PHE A 78 -6.50 -7.69 -9.22
CA PHE A 78 -6.04 -6.81 -10.29
C PHE A 78 -4.54 -6.46 -10.19
N ASN A 79 -4.02 -6.29 -8.97
CA ASN A 79 -2.63 -5.88 -8.73
C ASN A 79 -1.74 -7.04 -8.24
N ASP A 80 -2.28 -8.24 -8.06
CA ASP A 80 -1.57 -9.33 -7.37
C ASP A 80 -0.32 -9.75 -8.12
N LYS A 81 -0.43 -9.92 -9.45
CA LYS A 81 0.70 -10.26 -10.31
C LYS A 81 1.75 -9.17 -10.36
N ARG A 82 1.33 -7.90 -10.28
CA ARG A 82 2.26 -6.77 -10.27
C ARG A 82 3.03 -6.73 -8.96
N LEU A 83 2.34 -6.92 -7.83
CA LEU A 83 2.97 -6.98 -6.52
C LEU A 83 3.93 -8.18 -6.40
N GLN A 84 3.51 -9.38 -6.85
CA GLN A 84 4.35 -10.58 -6.91
C GLN A 84 5.65 -10.34 -7.71
N ASN A 85 5.55 -9.65 -8.85
CA ASN A 85 6.67 -9.44 -9.76
C ASN A 85 7.43 -8.13 -9.48
N ALA A 86 7.15 -7.43 -8.37
CA ALA A 86 7.73 -6.11 -8.10
C ALA A 86 9.27 -6.14 -8.15
N GLU A 87 9.90 -7.13 -7.52
CA GLU A 87 11.36 -7.28 -7.55
C GLU A 87 11.88 -7.54 -8.97
N VAL A 88 11.26 -8.47 -9.70
CA VAL A 88 11.62 -8.81 -11.10
C VAL A 88 11.45 -7.60 -12.03
N ASN A 89 10.45 -6.76 -11.77
CA ASN A 89 10.16 -5.56 -12.55
C ASN A 89 10.97 -4.33 -12.11
N ASN A 90 11.82 -4.45 -11.08
CA ASN A 90 12.54 -3.34 -10.47
C ASN A 90 11.60 -2.21 -9.99
N GLU A 91 10.50 -2.61 -9.36
CA GLU A 91 9.49 -1.73 -8.78
C GLU A 91 9.68 -1.59 -7.26
N SER A 92 9.75 -0.36 -6.77
CA SER A 92 9.80 -0.06 -5.34
C SER A 92 8.40 -0.05 -4.74
N ILE A 93 8.23 -0.67 -3.57
CA ILE A 93 6.96 -0.73 -2.86
C ILE A 93 7.02 0.22 -1.67
N TYR A 94 6.07 1.16 -1.56
CA TYR A 94 5.99 2.13 -0.46
C TYR A 94 4.75 1.90 0.39
N LEU A 95 4.92 1.90 1.71
CA LEU A 95 3.86 1.57 2.66
C LEU A 95 3.34 2.80 3.42
N PHE A 96 2.02 2.97 3.36
CA PHE A 96 1.22 3.83 4.21
C PHE A 96 0.25 2.95 5.00
N TYR A 97 0.39 2.95 6.32
CA TYR A 97 -0.42 2.09 7.19
C TYR A 97 -1.16 2.91 8.24
N ARG A 98 -2.37 2.49 8.58
CA ARG A 98 -3.11 3.01 9.73
C ARG A 98 -3.92 1.91 10.41
N ASN A 99 -4.12 2.08 11.71
CA ASN A 99 -4.91 1.13 12.50
C ASN A 99 -6.41 1.28 12.26
N MET A 100 -6.93 2.48 12.05
CA MET A 100 -8.38 2.73 11.97
C MET A 100 -8.71 3.59 10.76
N HIS A 101 -9.86 3.33 10.13
CA HIS A 101 -10.41 4.22 9.12
C HIS A 101 -10.61 5.65 9.65
N HIS A 102 -10.62 6.63 8.76
CA HIS A 102 -10.65 8.08 9.06
C HIS A 102 -9.49 8.67 9.87
N THR A 103 -8.46 7.90 10.23
CA THR A 103 -7.20 8.47 10.72
C THR A 103 -6.22 8.72 9.56
N PRO A 104 -5.24 9.62 9.74
CA PRO A 104 -4.10 9.71 8.84
C PRO A 104 -3.34 8.38 8.72
N PHE A 105 -2.63 8.21 7.61
CA PHE A 105 -1.71 7.10 7.41
C PHE A 105 -0.32 7.46 7.89
N GLN A 106 0.30 6.59 8.67
CA GLN A 106 1.72 6.69 8.95
C GLN A 106 2.51 6.13 7.76
N TYR A 107 3.53 6.87 7.33
CA TYR A 107 4.43 6.45 6.26
C TYR A 107 5.54 5.57 6.85
N TYR A 108 5.70 4.36 6.31
CA TYR A 108 6.68 3.38 6.78
C TYR A 108 7.93 3.29 5.88
N GLY A 109 7.98 4.05 4.79
CA GLY A 109 9.09 3.98 3.85
C GLY A 109 8.88 2.92 2.77
N GLU A 110 10.01 2.52 2.18
CA GLU A 110 10.09 1.42 1.23
C GLU A 110 10.05 0.08 1.98
N VAL A 111 9.39 -0.91 1.38
CA VAL A 111 9.23 -2.26 1.92
C VAL A 111 9.56 -3.29 0.85
N CYS A 112 9.99 -4.48 1.27
CA CYS A 112 10.23 -5.60 0.37
C CYS A 112 9.12 -6.64 0.50
N LEU A 113 8.68 -7.21 -0.62
CA LEU A 113 7.88 -8.43 -0.60
C LEU A 113 8.78 -9.61 -0.23
N VAL A 114 8.39 -10.38 0.79
CA VAL A 114 9.14 -11.53 1.29
C VAL A 114 8.46 -12.84 0.94
N GLU A 115 7.13 -12.88 1.04
CA GLU A 115 6.33 -14.06 0.73
C GLU A 115 5.05 -13.65 0.03
N CYS A 116 4.60 -14.48 -0.91
CA CYS A 116 3.38 -14.29 -1.66
C CYS A 116 2.71 -15.64 -1.92
N ALA A 117 1.43 -15.75 -1.58
CA ALA A 117 0.59 -16.86 -2.00
C ALA A 117 -0.59 -16.31 -2.81
N LEU A 118 -0.66 -16.69 -4.08
CA LEU A 118 -1.73 -16.30 -4.97
C LEU A 118 -2.88 -17.29 -4.90
N TYR A 119 -4.10 -16.77 -4.95
CA TYR A 119 -5.32 -17.56 -4.98
C TYR A 119 -6.29 -16.99 -6.01
N ASP A 120 -7.19 -17.82 -6.52
CA ASP A 120 -8.23 -17.41 -7.49
C ASP A 120 -9.61 -17.24 -6.85
N ASN A 121 -9.83 -17.83 -5.67
CA ASN A 121 -11.15 -17.96 -5.02
C ASN A 121 -11.26 -17.20 -3.69
N LYS A 122 -10.17 -16.59 -3.24
CA LYS A 122 -10.06 -15.77 -2.03
C LYS A 122 -8.92 -14.76 -2.24
N PRO A 123 -8.87 -13.65 -1.50
CA PRO A 123 -7.74 -12.72 -1.56
C PRO A 123 -6.38 -13.42 -1.47
N SER A 124 -5.44 -13.03 -2.33
CA SER A 124 -4.03 -13.41 -2.22
C SER A 124 -3.42 -12.88 -0.93
N THR A 125 -2.40 -13.54 -0.41
CA THR A 125 -1.70 -13.10 0.82
C THR A 125 -0.29 -12.66 0.48
N PHE A 126 0.15 -11.58 1.11
CA PHE A 126 1.47 -11.00 0.94
C PHE A 126 2.09 -10.69 2.29
N ILE A 127 3.36 -11.08 2.47
CA ILE A 127 4.18 -10.69 3.62
C ILE A 127 5.20 -9.67 3.15
N LEU A 128 5.14 -8.46 3.72
CA LEU A 128 6.04 -7.36 3.43
C LEU A 128 6.95 -7.11 4.64
N ARG A 129 8.21 -6.76 4.38
CA ARG A 129 9.19 -6.41 5.41
C ARG A 129 9.64 -4.97 5.29
N LEU A 130 9.69 -4.26 6.42
CA LEU A 130 10.31 -2.93 6.53
C LEU A 130 11.83 -3.04 6.32
N ILE A 131 12.43 -2.06 5.65
CA ILE A 131 13.87 -2.00 5.34
C ILE A 131 14.59 -1.07 6.33
#